data_AF-A0A356SF49-F1
#
_entry.id   AF-A0A356SF49-F1
#
_cell.length_a   1.000
_cell.length_b   1.000
_cell.length_c   1.000
_cell.angle_alpha   90.00
_cell.angle_beta   90.00
_cell.angle_gamma   90.00
#
_symmetry.space_group_name_H-M   'P 1'
#
loop_
_entity.id
_entity.type
_entity.pdbx_description
1 polymer ?
#
loop_
_entity_poly.entity_id
_entity_poly.type
_entity_poly.pdbx_seq_one_letter_code
_entity_poly.pdbx_strand_id
1 'polypeptide(L)'
;LEALFSTGLPNTPLHNVEINIVSGNFIAAKPVGIIDGVDHQCTGRPRSVNIDAMKKLLDTQAIILQSPVGFSASGQAFNLAAEELAAELAIALKADKLIVFNDPGQITDARQQRISRITPERLNGLCADLDPITAARCEALIAANTQGVERAHLVAFASDGALLQELFTADGIGTQVSAHSEDLIRQARLEDVADIVEIIRPLEEAGVLVPRSRTQLEQEIAHFFIAELDGVVVGCCAIYTFADAAELACVAVHENYRHQY
;
A
#
# COMPACT_ATOMS: atom_id res chain seq x y z
N LEU A 1 -17.17 11.72 18.35
CA LEU A 1 -15.74 11.89 18.02
C LEU A 1 -15.42 13.36 17.79
N GLU A 2 -16.34 14.11 17.20
CA GLU A 2 -16.22 15.54 16.90
C GLU A 2 -15.74 16.38 18.09
N ALA A 3 -16.22 16.07 19.31
CA ALA A 3 -15.81 16.77 20.52
C ALA A 3 -14.30 16.72 20.80
N LEU A 4 -13.60 15.62 20.45
CA LEU A 4 -12.15 15.47 20.67
C LEU A 4 -11.34 16.42 19.76
N PHE A 5 -11.89 16.82 18.62
CA PHE A 5 -11.25 17.76 17.70
C PHE A 5 -11.57 19.21 18.03
N SER A 6 -12.45 19.45 19.02
CA SER A 6 -12.75 20.78 19.54
C SER A 6 -11.86 21.18 20.73
N THR A 7 -11.00 20.28 21.23
CA THR A 7 -10.15 20.55 22.40
C THR A 7 -8.79 21.12 21.98
N GLY A 8 -8.70 22.46 21.92
CA GLY A 8 -7.43 23.18 21.73
C GLY A 8 -6.78 23.51 23.08
N LEU A 9 -6.26 22.51 23.80
CA LEU A 9 -5.62 22.75 25.10
C LEU A 9 -4.45 23.75 24.97
N PRO A 10 -4.33 24.73 25.89
CA PRO A 10 -3.17 25.62 25.92
C PRO A 10 -1.88 24.81 26.02
N ASN A 11 -0.85 25.18 25.25
CA ASN A 11 0.45 24.50 25.13
C ASN A 11 0.47 23.18 24.35
N THR A 12 -0.53 22.91 23.51
CA THR A 12 -0.45 21.84 22.50
C THR A 12 -0.07 22.40 21.13
N PRO A 13 0.56 21.61 20.24
CA PRO A 13 0.79 22.02 18.84
C PRO A 13 -0.49 22.39 18.06
N LEU A 14 -1.65 21.98 18.59
CA LEU A 14 -2.98 22.27 18.05
C LEU A 14 -3.56 23.60 18.57
N HIS A 15 -2.81 24.37 19.37
CA HIS A 15 -3.25 25.68 19.82
C HIS A 15 -3.43 26.62 18.61
N ASN A 16 -4.62 27.20 18.47
CA ASN A 16 -5.07 28.00 17.31
C ASN A 16 -5.17 27.24 15.97
N VAL A 17 -5.18 25.91 15.97
CA VAL A 17 -5.52 25.13 14.77
C VAL A 17 -7.02 24.86 14.78
N GLU A 18 -7.75 25.44 13.83
CA GLU A 18 -9.15 25.10 13.60
C GLU A 18 -9.24 23.82 12.76
N ILE A 19 -9.72 22.74 13.37
CA ILE A 19 -10.01 21.48 12.67
C ILE A 19 -11.52 21.41 12.42
N ASN A 20 -11.91 21.58 11.16
CA ASN A 20 -13.32 21.50 10.76
C ASN A 20 -13.69 20.05 10.47
N ILE A 21 -14.61 19.49 11.26
CA ILE A 21 -15.19 18.16 11.01
C ILE A 21 -16.60 18.31 10.50
N VAL A 22 -16.91 17.60 9.42
CA VAL A 22 -18.25 17.55 8.83
C VAL A 22 -18.71 16.09 8.73
N SER A 23 -19.92 15.82 9.19
CA SER A 23 -20.61 14.56 9.00
C SER A 23 -21.92 14.80 8.23
N GLY A 24 -22.44 13.77 7.57
CA GLY A 24 -23.61 13.94 6.70
C GLY A 24 -24.13 12.64 6.10
N ASN A 25 -25.22 12.75 5.36
CA ASN A 25 -25.88 11.65 4.67
C ASN A 25 -25.30 11.42 3.26
N PHE A 26 -23.99 11.19 3.17
CA PHE A 26 -23.32 11.00 1.88
C PHE A 26 -23.62 9.63 1.24
N ILE A 27 -24.04 8.66 2.04
CA ILE A 27 -24.17 7.25 1.63
C ILE A 27 -25.65 6.86 1.51
N ALA A 28 -26.05 6.51 0.29
CA ALA A 28 -27.29 5.78 0.07
C ALA A 28 -27.01 4.28 0.20
N ALA A 29 -27.84 3.56 0.95
CA ALA A 29 -27.70 2.13 1.19
C ALA A 29 -28.89 1.33 0.64
N LYS A 30 -28.66 0.03 0.44
CA LYS A 30 -29.67 -0.98 0.15
C LYS A 30 -29.53 -2.15 1.13
N PRO A 31 -30.63 -2.81 1.53
CA PRO A 31 -30.54 -4.01 2.35
C PRO A 31 -29.75 -5.10 1.62
N VAL A 32 -28.99 -5.88 2.38
CA VAL A 32 -28.41 -7.13 1.89
C VAL A 32 -29.50 -8.17 1.65
N GLY A 33 -30.54 -8.17 2.49
CA GLY A 33 -31.68 -9.08 2.38
C GLY A 33 -31.36 -10.44 2.98
N ILE A 34 -31.85 -11.49 2.33
CA ILE A 34 -31.69 -12.89 2.77
C ILE A 34 -30.55 -13.53 2.00
N ILE A 35 -29.50 -13.97 2.69
CA ILE A 35 -28.39 -14.75 2.13
C ILE A 35 -28.44 -16.14 2.76
N ASP A 36 -28.41 -17.19 1.93
CA ASP A 36 -28.39 -18.58 2.38
C ASP A 36 -29.47 -18.93 3.44
N GLY A 37 -30.65 -18.31 3.30
CA GLY A 37 -31.78 -18.49 4.20
C GLY A 37 -31.74 -17.66 5.50
N VAL A 38 -30.70 -16.84 5.70
CA VAL A 38 -30.55 -15.95 6.86
C VAL A 38 -30.97 -14.53 6.49
N ASP A 39 -31.93 -13.96 7.21
CA ASP A 39 -32.33 -12.55 7.06
C ASP A 39 -31.38 -11.64 7.84
N HIS A 40 -30.66 -10.78 7.12
CA HIS A 40 -29.69 -9.84 7.68
C HIS A 40 -30.30 -8.51 8.15
N GLN A 41 -31.63 -8.36 8.10
CA GLN A 41 -32.39 -7.25 8.66
C GLN A 41 -31.83 -5.87 8.26
N CYS A 42 -31.32 -5.10 9.22
CA CYS A 42 -30.76 -3.76 9.02
C CYS A 42 -29.30 -3.77 8.54
N THR A 43 -28.79 -4.88 8.02
CA THR A 43 -27.49 -4.91 7.34
C THR A 43 -27.66 -4.50 5.89
N GLY A 44 -26.87 -3.53 5.45
CA GLY A 44 -26.92 -3.01 4.10
C GLY A 44 -25.57 -3.06 3.41
N ARG A 45 -25.59 -2.75 2.12
CA ARG A 45 -24.42 -2.40 1.33
C ARG A 45 -24.59 -1.00 0.76
N PRO A 46 -23.50 -0.27 0.54
CA PRO A 46 -23.59 0.99 -0.17
C PRO A 46 -24.24 0.77 -1.55
N ARG A 47 -24.99 1.77 -2.00
CA ARG A 47 -25.64 1.80 -3.32
C ARG A 47 -25.06 2.91 -4.17
N SER A 48 -24.83 4.07 -3.56
CA SER A 48 -24.23 5.23 -4.21
C SER A 48 -23.71 6.19 -3.16
N VAL A 49 -22.69 6.97 -3.56
CA VAL A 49 -22.05 7.99 -2.73
C VAL A 49 -22.26 9.36 -3.36
N ASN A 50 -22.60 10.36 -2.57
CA ASN A 50 -22.67 11.76 -3.01
C ASN A 50 -21.26 12.38 -3.09
N ILE A 51 -20.50 11.95 -4.10
CA ILE A 51 -19.09 12.34 -4.29
C ILE A 51 -18.94 13.84 -4.52
N ASP A 52 -19.87 14.48 -5.24
CA ASP A 52 -19.79 15.91 -5.51
C ASP A 52 -19.92 16.75 -4.23
N ALA A 53 -20.80 16.36 -3.31
CA ALA A 53 -20.92 17.02 -2.01
C ALA A 53 -19.67 16.79 -1.16
N MET A 54 -19.14 15.56 -1.12
CA MET A 54 -17.93 15.25 -0.38
C MET A 54 -16.74 16.06 -0.92
N LYS A 55 -16.53 16.10 -2.24
CA LYS A 55 -15.43 16.87 -2.85
C LYS A 55 -15.51 18.35 -2.50
N LYS A 56 -16.68 18.97 -2.60
CA LYS A 56 -16.86 20.38 -2.22
C LYS A 56 -16.51 20.66 -0.76
N LEU A 57 -16.78 19.72 0.15
CA LEU A 57 -16.41 19.85 1.57
C LEU A 57 -14.90 19.62 1.79
N LEU A 58 -14.31 18.66 1.07
CA LEU A 58 -12.86 18.45 1.10
C LEU A 58 -12.11 19.67 0.55
N ASP A 59 -12.64 20.36 -0.46
CA ASP A 59 -12.07 21.59 -1.04
C ASP A 59 -12.02 22.74 -0.01
N THR A 60 -12.86 22.72 1.03
CA THR A 60 -12.80 23.68 2.14
C THR A 60 -11.83 23.25 3.26
N GLN A 61 -10.98 22.25 3.00
CA GLN A 61 -10.07 21.63 3.98
C GLN A 61 -10.77 21.02 5.19
N ALA A 62 -12.06 20.67 5.06
CA ALA A 62 -12.77 19.97 6.13
C ALA A 62 -12.40 18.49 6.14
N ILE A 63 -12.42 17.90 7.34
CA ILE A 63 -12.33 16.45 7.53
C ILE A 63 -13.74 15.88 7.51
N ILE A 64 -14.00 14.96 6.59
CA ILE A 64 -15.28 14.26 6.54
C ILE A 64 -15.26 13.08 7.51
N LEU A 65 -16.16 13.09 8.49
CA LEU A 65 -16.42 11.98 9.39
C LEU A 65 -17.64 11.19 8.90
N GLN A 66 -17.38 10.02 8.30
CA GLN A 66 -18.42 9.12 7.82
C GLN A 66 -18.56 7.91 8.76
N SER A 67 -19.71 7.80 9.43
CA SER A 67 -20.06 6.59 10.18
C SER A 67 -20.40 5.44 9.23
N PRO A 68 -20.27 4.15 9.64
CA PRO A 68 -20.60 2.98 8.82
C PRO A 68 -22.13 2.75 8.74
N VAL A 69 -22.86 3.82 8.39
CA VAL A 69 -24.32 3.85 8.28
C VAL A 69 -24.68 4.51 6.96
N GLY A 70 -25.63 3.91 6.25
CA GLY A 70 -26.23 4.52 5.07
C GLY A 70 -27.76 4.45 5.12
N PHE A 71 -28.41 5.23 4.28
CA PHE A 71 -29.87 5.39 4.30
C PHE A 71 -30.50 4.98 2.97
N SER A 72 -31.64 4.29 3.02
CA SER A 72 -32.44 4.02 1.81
C SER A 72 -33.23 5.26 1.38
N ALA A 73 -33.86 5.17 0.21
CA ALA A 73 -34.80 6.19 -0.27
C ALA A 73 -36.03 6.39 0.64
N SER A 74 -36.37 5.40 1.48
CA SER A 74 -37.43 5.52 2.49
C SER A 74 -36.95 6.10 3.83
N GLY A 75 -35.65 6.42 3.94
CA GLY A 75 -35.05 6.93 5.17
C GLY A 75 -34.67 5.85 6.19
N GLN A 76 -34.77 4.56 5.84
CA GLN A 76 -34.35 3.48 6.72
C GLN A 76 -32.81 3.44 6.80
N ALA A 77 -32.28 3.36 8.02
CA ALA A 77 -30.85 3.23 8.27
C ALA A 77 -30.39 1.78 8.16
N PHE A 78 -29.22 1.58 7.58
CA PHE A 78 -28.55 0.29 7.47
C PHE A 78 -27.14 0.36 8.03
N ASN A 79 -26.76 -0.66 8.79
CA ASN A 79 -25.39 -0.91 9.21
C ASN A 79 -24.59 -1.41 8.00
N LEU A 80 -23.46 -0.78 7.74
CA LEU A 80 -22.56 -1.11 6.63
C LEU A 80 -21.27 -1.72 7.19
N ALA A 81 -20.60 -2.57 6.41
CA ALA A 81 -19.23 -2.95 6.71
C ALA A 81 -18.32 -1.73 6.53
N ALA A 82 -17.54 -1.38 7.56
CA ALA A 82 -16.70 -0.19 7.54
C ALA A 82 -15.56 -0.31 6.52
N GLU A 83 -15.03 -1.52 6.39
CA GLU A 83 -13.97 -1.92 5.47
C GLU A 83 -14.43 -1.73 4.01
N GLU A 84 -15.58 -2.31 3.66
CA GLU A 84 -16.18 -2.17 2.32
C GLU A 84 -16.51 -0.71 2.00
N LEU A 85 -17.11 0.00 2.96
CA LEU A 85 -17.42 1.43 2.80
C LEU A 85 -16.16 2.27 2.57
N ALA A 86 -15.08 2.02 3.32
CA ALA A 86 -13.83 2.74 3.18
C ALA A 86 -13.18 2.51 1.80
N ALA A 87 -13.18 1.25 1.32
CA ALA A 87 -12.69 0.91 -0.02
C ALA A 87 -13.52 1.62 -1.10
N GLU A 88 -14.84 1.51 -1.05
CA GLU A 88 -15.73 2.16 -2.02
C GLU A 88 -15.55 3.68 -2.05
N LEU A 89 -15.42 4.32 -0.88
CA LEU A 89 -15.16 5.75 -0.78
C LEU A 89 -13.81 6.13 -1.39
N ALA A 90 -12.74 5.38 -1.07
CA ALA A 90 -11.42 5.64 -1.62
C ALA A 90 -11.40 5.52 -3.15
N ILE A 91 -12.05 4.49 -3.70
CA ILE A 91 -12.18 4.27 -5.14
C ILE A 91 -12.99 5.41 -5.79
N ALA A 92 -14.16 5.73 -5.25
CA ALA A 92 -15.06 6.73 -5.83
C ALA A 92 -14.50 8.16 -5.74
N LEU A 93 -13.75 8.47 -4.68
CA LEU A 93 -13.03 9.73 -4.54
C LEU A 93 -11.76 9.79 -5.40
N LYS A 94 -11.27 8.65 -5.88
CA LYS A 94 -9.93 8.49 -6.49
C LYS A 94 -8.84 8.96 -5.54
N ALA A 95 -8.89 8.45 -4.31
CA ALA A 95 -7.90 8.79 -3.29
C ALA A 95 -6.51 8.27 -3.70
N ASP A 96 -5.47 9.05 -3.40
CA ASP A 96 -4.09 8.61 -3.59
C ASP A 96 -3.73 7.45 -2.64
N LYS A 97 -4.33 7.46 -1.44
CA LYS A 97 -4.09 6.46 -0.39
C LYS A 97 -5.36 6.03 0.33
N LEU A 98 -5.46 4.73 0.63
CA LEU A 98 -6.37 4.19 1.65
C LEU A 98 -5.54 3.74 2.86
N ILE A 99 -5.94 4.13 4.07
CA ILE A 99 -5.27 3.70 5.31
C ILE A 99 -6.28 2.99 6.19
N VAL A 100 -5.97 1.74 6.56
CA VAL A 100 -6.81 0.89 7.40
C VAL A 100 -6.05 0.55 8.67
N PHE A 101 -6.69 0.78 9.81
CA PHE A 101 -6.12 0.47 11.11
C PHE A 101 -6.45 -0.96 11.55
N ASN A 102 -5.45 -1.67 12.06
CA ASN A 102 -5.57 -3.04 12.57
C ASN A 102 -4.70 -3.25 13.82
N ASP A 103 -4.88 -4.36 14.53
CA ASP A 103 -3.96 -4.83 15.56
C ASP A 103 -3.87 -6.36 15.49
N PRO A 104 -2.72 -6.95 15.08
CA PRO A 104 -1.48 -6.26 14.70
C PRO A 104 -1.63 -5.48 13.39
N GLY A 105 -0.98 -4.32 13.30
CA GLY A 105 -1.03 -3.44 12.14
C GLY A 105 -0.19 -3.86 10.93
N GLN A 106 0.17 -5.14 10.82
CA GLN A 106 1.13 -5.62 9.84
C GLN A 106 0.79 -7.05 9.41
N ILE A 107 1.19 -7.40 8.19
CA ILE A 107 1.17 -8.77 7.68
C ILE A 107 2.58 -9.35 7.82
N THR A 108 2.65 -10.62 8.22
CA THR A 108 3.91 -11.34 8.39
C THR A 108 4.02 -12.49 7.39
N ASP A 109 5.26 -12.85 7.06
CA ASP A 109 5.56 -14.05 6.28
C ASP A 109 5.53 -15.32 7.16
N ALA A 110 5.80 -16.48 6.53
CA ALA A 110 5.86 -17.76 7.24
C ALA A 110 6.93 -17.83 8.35
N ARG A 111 7.91 -16.90 8.37
CA ARG A 111 8.96 -16.76 9.38
C ARG A 111 8.61 -15.71 10.43
N GLN A 112 7.37 -15.22 10.45
CA GLN A 112 6.89 -14.16 11.34
C GLN A 112 7.63 -12.82 11.15
N GLN A 113 8.23 -12.59 9.97
CA GLN A 113 8.86 -11.33 9.63
C GLN A 113 7.84 -10.40 8.96
N ARG A 114 7.86 -9.11 9.31
CA ARG A 114 6.98 -8.10 8.70
C ARG A 114 7.21 -8.03 7.20
N ILE A 115 6.13 -8.10 6.43
CA ILE A 115 6.10 -7.75 5.01
C ILE A 115 5.78 -6.26 4.91
N SER A 116 6.80 -5.43 4.63
CA SER A 116 6.63 -3.98 4.50
C SER A 116 5.79 -3.60 3.29
N ARG A 117 5.97 -4.29 2.16
CA ARG A 117 5.22 -4.07 0.91
C ARG A 117 4.74 -5.39 0.30
N ILE A 118 3.53 -5.40 -0.24
CA ILE A 118 2.88 -6.61 -0.75
C ILE A 118 1.98 -6.28 -1.95
N THR A 119 1.90 -7.17 -2.95
CA THR A 119 0.88 -7.01 -4.00
C THR A 119 -0.50 -7.42 -3.51
N PRO A 120 -1.58 -6.92 -4.15
CA PRO A 120 -2.92 -7.43 -3.91
C PRO A 120 -3.04 -8.95 -4.07
N GLU A 121 -2.40 -9.54 -5.08
CA GLU A 121 -2.46 -10.99 -5.35
C GLU A 121 -1.80 -11.79 -4.23
N ARG A 122 -0.61 -11.36 -3.78
CA ARG A 122 0.11 -12.02 -2.70
C ARG A 122 -0.64 -11.86 -1.38
N LEU A 123 -1.20 -10.69 -1.10
CA LEU A 123 -2.02 -10.45 0.09
C LEU A 123 -3.28 -11.33 0.09
N ASN A 124 -3.95 -11.46 -1.06
CA ASN A 124 -5.11 -12.33 -1.22
C ASN A 124 -4.78 -13.79 -0.88
N GLY A 125 -3.60 -14.27 -1.28
CA GLY A 125 -3.11 -15.61 -0.94
C GLY A 125 -2.87 -15.82 0.57
N LEU A 126 -2.60 -14.76 1.33
CA LEU A 126 -2.41 -14.82 2.78
C LEU A 126 -3.70 -14.64 3.58
N CYS A 127 -4.76 -14.07 2.98
CA CYS A 127 -5.99 -13.74 3.69
C CYS A 127 -6.70 -14.95 4.30
N ALA A 128 -6.53 -16.15 3.73
CA ALA A 128 -7.18 -17.37 4.20
C ALA A 128 -6.74 -17.80 5.62
N ASP A 129 -5.54 -17.41 6.04
CA ASP A 129 -4.96 -17.78 7.34
C ASP A 129 -5.17 -16.69 8.41
N LEU A 130 -5.78 -15.56 8.04
CA LEU A 130 -6.01 -14.42 8.93
C LEU A 130 -7.34 -14.58 9.70
N ASP A 131 -7.45 -13.89 10.83
CA ASP A 131 -8.74 -13.77 11.51
C ASP A 131 -9.74 -13.00 10.62
N PRO A 132 -11.06 -13.22 10.78
CA PRO A 132 -12.07 -12.62 9.90
C PRO A 132 -12.05 -11.08 9.84
N ILE A 133 -11.63 -10.41 10.91
CA ILE A 133 -11.59 -8.94 10.96
C ILE A 133 -10.40 -8.44 10.14
N THR A 134 -9.22 -9.01 10.36
CA THR A 134 -8.03 -8.65 9.57
C THR A 134 -8.22 -9.03 8.10
N ALA A 135 -8.84 -10.18 7.81
CA ALA A 135 -9.17 -10.60 6.45
C ALA A 135 -10.06 -9.57 5.74
N ALA A 136 -11.17 -9.15 6.34
CA ALA A 136 -12.06 -8.13 5.77
C ALA A 136 -11.34 -6.79 5.50
N ARG A 137 -10.41 -6.40 6.38
CA ARG A 137 -9.56 -5.20 6.19
C ARG A 137 -8.61 -5.36 5.02
N CYS A 138 -7.98 -6.53 4.88
CA CYS A 138 -7.10 -6.84 3.75
C CYS A 138 -7.87 -6.88 2.43
N GLU A 139 -9.07 -7.46 2.42
CA GLU A 139 -9.98 -7.45 1.26
C GLU A 139 -10.32 -6.03 0.82
N ALA A 140 -10.57 -5.11 1.75
CA ALA A 140 -10.79 -3.70 1.44
C ALA A 140 -9.55 -3.03 0.82
N LEU A 141 -8.35 -3.31 1.34
CA LEU A 141 -7.08 -2.80 0.77
C LEU A 141 -6.86 -3.34 -0.66
N ILE A 142 -7.09 -4.64 -0.87
CA ILE A 142 -7.02 -5.30 -2.19
C ILE A 142 -8.03 -4.66 -3.15
N ALA A 143 -9.29 -4.54 -2.74
CA ALA A 143 -10.36 -3.99 -3.56
C ALA A 143 -10.08 -2.54 -3.96
N ALA A 144 -9.56 -1.72 -3.05
CA ALA A 144 -9.20 -0.34 -3.33
C ALA A 144 -8.03 -0.27 -4.32
N ASN A 145 -6.97 -1.04 -4.09
CA ASN A 145 -5.76 -0.97 -4.92
C ASN A 145 -6.02 -1.46 -6.35
N THR A 146 -6.70 -2.59 -6.49
CA THR A 146 -7.07 -3.17 -7.80
C THR A 146 -8.01 -2.27 -8.61
N GLN A 147 -8.70 -1.33 -7.96
CA GLN A 147 -9.63 -0.38 -8.61
C GLN A 147 -9.08 1.06 -8.69
N GLY A 148 -7.76 1.23 -8.55
CA GLY A 148 -7.06 2.47 -8.91
C GLY A 148 -6.63 3.37 -7.76
N VAL A 149 -6.79 2.95 -6.50
CA VAL A 149 -6.14 3.61 -5.37
C VAL A 149 -4.67 3.18 -5.35
N GLU A 150 -3.75 4.09 -5.66
CA GLU A 150 -2.34 3.76 -5.92
C GLU A 150 -1.67 2.97 -4.78
N ARG A 151 -1.94 3.37 -3.53
CA ARG A 151 -1.33 2.77 -2.33
C ARG A 151 -2.39 2.55 -1.26
N ALA A 152 -2.39 1.38 -0.66
CA ALA A 152 -3.22 1.10 0.51
C ALA A 152 -2.33 0.65 1.67
N HIS A 153 -2.64 1.03 2.92
CA HIS A 153 -1.77 0.77 4.07
C HIS A 153 -2.55 0.11 5.19
N LEU A 154 -2.04 -1.00 5.72
CA LEU A 154 -2.45 -1.58 6.99
C LEU A 154 -1.53 -1.05 8.08
N VAL A 155 -2.08 -0.44 9.14
CA VAL A 155 -1.29 0.25 10.18
C VAL A 155 -1.81 -0.07 11.58
N ALA A 156 -0.89 -0.14 12.55
CA ALA A 156 -1.27 -0.44 13.94
C ALA A 156 -1.99 0.75 14.58
N PHE A 157 -3.16 0.56 15.18
CA PHE A 157 -3.76 1.60 16.02
C PHE A 157 -3.23 1.60 17.45
N ALA A 158 -2.71 0.47 17.92
CA ALA A 158 -2.23 0.29 19.30
C ALA A 158 -0.82 0.86 19.52
N SER A 159 -0.06 1.09 18.44
CA SER A 159 1.30 1.63 18.50
C SER A 159 1.30 3.15 18.39
N ASP A 160 1.89 3.82 19.37
CA ASP A 160 1.96 5.28 19.40
C ASP A 160 2.74 5.84 18.19
N GLY A 161 2.17 6.84 17.54
CA GLY A 161 2.76 7.45 16.34
C GLY A 161 2.80 6.55 15.09
N ALA A 162 2.14 5.39 15.08
CA ALA A 162 2.21 4.43 13.98
C ALA A 162 1.88 5.02 12.60
N LEU A 163 0.83 5.83 12.54
CA LEU A 163 0.43 6.52 11.31
C LEU A 163 1.52 7.45 10.79
N LEU A 164 2.19 8.20 11.68
CA LEU A 164 3.24 9.12 11.31
C LEU A 164 4.49 8.37 10.85
N GLN A 165 4.85 7.30 11.56
CA GLN A 165 5.97 6.45 11.18
C GLN A 165 5.72 5.81 9.80
N GLU A 166 4.51 5.31 9.54
CA GLU A 166 4.16 4.76 8.23
C GLU A 166 4.23 5.79 7.10
N LEU A 167 3.75 7.01 7.34
CA LEU A 167 3.65 8.03 6.28
C LEU A 167 4.94 8.81 6.02
N PHE A 168 5.81 8.94 7.02
CA PHE A 168 6.97 9.83 6.99
C PHE A 168 8.32 9.13 7.19
N THR A 169 8.36 7.80 7.14
CA THR A 169 9.62 7.04 7.10
C THR A 169 9.69 6.19 5.84
N ALA A 170 10.89 5.93 5.35
CA ALA A 170 11.09 5.13 4.13
C ALA A 170 10.64 3.67 4.32
N ASP A 171 10.92 3.11 5.51
CA ASP A 171 10.66 1.70 5.82
C ASP A 171 9.22 1.45 6.30
N GLY A 172 8.54 2.49 6.81
CA GLY A 172 7.26 2.38 7.48
C GLY A 172 7.30 1.43 8.69
N ILE A 173 6.14 1.19 9.30
CA ILE A 173 5.99 0.14 10.34
C ILE A 173 4.83 -0.81 10.10
N GLY A 174 3.96 -0.49 9.13
CA GLY A 174 2.83 -1.32 8.73
C GLY A 174 3.13 -2.18 7.52
N THR A 175 2.08 -2.48 6.76
CA THR A 175 2.16 -3.17 5.47
C THR A 175 1.48 -2.31 4.39
N GLN A 176 2.25 -1.91 3.38
CA GLN A 176 1.75 -1.24 2.19
C GLN A 176 1.34 -2.26 1.12
N VAL A 177 0.13 -2.12 0.61
CA VAL A 177 -0.39 -2.80 -0.56
C VAL A 177 -0.24 -1.90 -1.77
N SER A 178 0.44 -2.39 -2.80
CA SER A 178 0.57 -1.71 -4.10
C SER A 178 0.73 -2.72 -5.23
N ALA A 179 0.25 -2.37 -6.42
CA ALA A 179 0.39 -3.20 -7.62
C ALA A 179 1.87 -3.50 -7.95
N HIS A 180 2.76 -2.59 -7.58
CA HIS A 180 4.20 -2.77 -7.67
C HIS A 180 4.70 -3.41 -6.35
N SER A 181 5.13 -4.67 -6.42
CA SER A 181 5.77 -5.39 -5.32
C SER A 181 7.29 -5.26 -5.39
N GLU A 182 7.88 -4.89 -4.26
CA GLU A 182 9.32 -4.93 -4.04
C GLU A 182 9.85 -6.35 -3.77
N ASP A 183 9.73 -7.24 -4.74
CA ASP A 183 10.91 -8.05 -5.02
C ASP A 183 11.65 -7.33 -6.15
N LEU A 184 11.98 -6.05 -5.91
CA LEU A 184 12.83 -5.27 -6.81
C LEU A 184 14.08 -6.11 -7.06
N ILE A 185 14.64 -6.71 -6.03
CA ILE A 185 15.88 -7.46 -6.14
C ILE A 185 15.64 -8.97 -6.22
N ARG A 186 16.01 -9.58 -7.34
CA ARG A 186 16.03 -11.03 -7.50
C ARG A 186 17.38 -11.50 -8.05
N GLN A 187 17.68 -12.79 -7.85
CA GLN A 187 18.83 -13.41 -8.51
C GLN A 187 18.65 -13.35 -10.04
N ALA A 188 19.72 -13.01 -10.75
CA ALA A 188 19.73 -12.92 -12.19
C ALA A 188 19.68 -14.32 -12.84
N ARG A 189 19.10 -14.37 -14.03
CA ARG A 189 18.96 -15.53 -14.90
C ARG A 189 19.67 -15.24 -16.22
N LEU A 190 19.89 -16.30 -17.01
CA LEU A 190 20.56 -16.16 -18.32
C LEU A 190 19.82 -15.21 -19.27
N GLU A 191 18.51 -15.08 -19.13
CA GLU A 191 17.68 -14.14 -19.90
C GLU A 191 18.01 -12.66 -19.59
N ASP A 192 18.44 -12.35 -18.37
CA ASP A 192 18.72 -10.98 -17.92
C ASP A 192 20.10 -10.46 -18.39
N VAL A 193 20.94 -11.31 -18.98
CA VAL A 193 22.32 -10.94 -19.39
C VAL A 193 22.32 -9.78 -20.37
N ALA A 194 21.33 -9.72 -21.27
CA ALA A 194 21.24 -8.64 -22.25
C ALA A 194 21.01 -7.29 -21.56
N ASP A 195 20.11 -7.24 -20.59
CA ASP A 195 19.77 -6.02 -19.85
C ASP A 195 20.92 -5.59 -18.94
N ILE A 196 21.59 -6.54 -18.27
CA ILE A 196 22.80 -6.25 -17.47
C ILE A 196 23.87 -5.59 -18.35
N VAL A 197 24.10 -6.12 -19.55
CA VAL A 197 25.08 -5.56 -20.50
C VAL A 197 24.71 -4.12 -20.91
N GLU A 198 23.42 -3.85 -21.12
CA GLU A 198 22.92 -2.51 -21.45
C GLU A 198 23.20 -1.51 -20.32
N ILE A 199 22.97 -1.91 -19.07
CA ILE A 199 23.18 -1.06 -17.88
C ILE A 199 24.66 -0.77 -17.64
N ILE A 200 25.54 -1.77 -17.77
CA ILE A 200 26.96 -1.62 -17.38
C ILE A 200 27.83 -0.99 -18.48
N ARG A 201 27.48 -1.17 -19.76
CA ARG A 201 28.34 -0.73 -20.88
C ARG A 201 28.70 0.76 -20.84
N PRO A 202 27.78 1.71 -20.58
CA PRO A 202 28.14 3.12 -20.47
C PRO A 202 29.16 3.38 -19.34
N LEU A 203 29.09 2.62 -18.25
CA LEU A 203 30.01 2.73 -17.11
C LEU A 203 31.37 2.10 -17.42
N GLU A 204 31.41 1.03 -18.21
CA GLU A 204 32.67 0.43 -18.71
C GLU A 204 33.36 1.38 -19.69
N GLU A 205 32.62 1.99 -20.62
CA GLU A 205 33.13 2.98 -21.57
C GLU A 205 33.64 4.26 -20.88
N ALA A 206 32.99 4.66 -19.77
CA ALA A 206 33.44 5.76 -18.92
C ALA A 206 34.61 5.40 -17.99
N GLY A 207 35.05 4.13 -17.96
CA GLY A 207 36.11 3.64 -17.09
C GLY A 207 35.75 3.55 -15.60
N VAL A 208 34.46 3.60 -15.27
CA VAL A 208 33.94 3.46 -13.90
C VAL A 208 33.86 1.99 -13.49
N LEU A 209 33.49 1.11 -14.43
CA LEU A 209 33.44 -0.33 -14.23
C LEU A 209 34.52 -1.05 -15.04
N VAL A 210 35.00 -2.16 -14.50
CA VAL A 210 35.91 -3.07 -15.21
C VAL A 210 35.15 -3.77 -16.36
N PRO A 211 35.66 -3.75 -17.60
CA PRO A 211 35.00 -4.38 -18.74
C PRO A 211 34.80 -5.89 -18.56
N ARG A 212 33.62 -6.40 -18.94
CA ARG A 212 33.28 -7.83 -18.89
C ARG A 212 32.79 -8.31 -20.24
N SER A 213 33.21 -9.52 -20.62
CA SER A 213 32.67 -10.16 -21.83
C SER A 213 31.29 -10.76 -21.55
N ARG A 214 30.45 -10.85 -22.58
CA ARG A 214 29.14 -11.52 -22.48
C ARG A 214 29.27 -12.96 -21.97
N THR A 215 30.25 -13.71 -22.47
CA THR A 215 30.51 -15.09 -22.04
C THR A 215 30.85 -15.18 -20.56
N GLN A 216 31.59 -14.21 -20.03
CA GLN A 216 31.89 -14.15 -18.60
C GLN A 216 30.63 -13.89 -17.76
N LEU A 217 29.78 -12.96 -18.20
CA LEU A 217 28.51 -12.68 -17.53
C LEU A 217 27.59 -13.90 -17.52
N GLU A 218 27.52 -14.65 -18.63
CA GLU A 218 26.74 -15.89 -18.72
C GLU A 218 27.25 -16.97 -17.75
N GLN A 219 28.58 -17.09 -17.57
CA GLN A 219 29.19 -18.04 -16.64
C GLN A 219 28.99 -17.66 -15.16
N GLU A 220 29.03 -16.36 -14.87
CA GLU A 220 28.97 -15.83 -13.51
C GLU A 220 27.56 -15.37 -13.11
N ILE A 221 26.54 -15.59 -13.95
CA ILE A 221 25.18 -15.05 -13.77
C ILE A 221 24.57 -15.39 -12.41
N ALA A 222 24.94 -16.54 -11.84
CA ALA A 222 24.48 -16.97 -10.52
C ALA A 222 24.96 -16.04 -9.37
N HIS A 223 26.02 -15.27 -9.59
CA HIS A 223 26.52 -14.25 -8.66
C HIS A 223 25.79 -12.91 -8.81
N PHE A 224 25.05 -12.71 -9.90
CA PHE A 224 24.36 -11.46 -10.16
C PHE A 224 22.97 -11.44 -9.52
N PHE A 225 22.64 -10.27 -8.99
CA PHE A 225 21.30 -9.86 -8.60
C PHE A 225 20.92 -8.67 -9.47
N ILE A 226 19.65 -8.61 -9.84
CA ILE A 226 19.10 -7.49 -10.59
C ILE A 226 18.03 -6.78 -9.78
N ALA A 227 17.89 -5.48 -10.02
CA ALA A 227 16.72 -4.71 -9.65
C ALA A 227 15.74 -4.69 -10.83
N GLU A 228 14.49 -5.12 -10.65
CA GLU A 228 13.43 -5.17 -11.66
C GLU A 228 12.25 -4.29 -11.23
N LEU A 229 11.85 -3.37 -12.11
CA LEU A 229 10.69 -2.51 -11.93
C LEU A 229 9.77 -2.69 -13.15
N ASP A 230 8.55 -3.14 -12.94
CA ASP A 230 7.53 -3.35 -13.99
C ASP A 230 8.01 -4.24 -15.15
N GLY A 231 8.75 -5.31 -14.83
CA GLY A 231 9.29 -6.22 -15.84
C GLY A 231 10.56 -5.72 -16.53
N VAL A 232 11.06 -4.53 -16.13
CA VAL A 232 12.25 -3.90 -16.70
C VAL A 232 13.38 -3.99 -15.69
N VAL A 233 14.53 -4.50 -16.12
CA VAL A 233 15.76 -4.48 -15.31
C VAL A 233 16.27 -3.04 -15.22
N VAL A 234 16.28 -2.48 -14.01
CA VAL A 234 16.71 -1.09 -13.73
C VAL A 234 18.06 -1.01 -13.04
N GLY A 235 18.60 -2.13 -12.55
CA GLY A 235 19.92 -2.17 -11.93
C GLY A 235 20.48 -3.59 -11.78
N CYS A 236 21.77 -3.68 -11.48
CA CYS A 236 22.45 -4.96 -11.24
C CYS A 236 23.56 -4.83 -10.20
N CYS A 237 23.92 -5.95 -9.58
CA CYS A 237 25.06 -6.11 -8.68
C CYS A 237 25.54 -7.56 -8.72
N ALA A 238 26.84 -7.79 -8.75
CA ALA A 238 27.45 -9.10 -8.53
C ALA A 238 27.90 -9.23 -7.06
N ILE A 239 27.70 -10.41 -6.47
CA ILE A 239 28.15 -10.72 -5.10
C ILE A 239 29.08 -11.93 -5.14
N TYR A 240 30.33 -11.72 -4.75
CA TYR A 240 31.32 -12.78 -4.59
C TYR A 240 31.60 -13.00 -3.10
N THR A 241 31.33 -14.20 -2.60
CA THR A 241 31.51 -14.55 -1.19
C THR A 241 32.84 -15.23 -0.94
N PHE A 242 33.55 -14.79 0.09
CA PHE A 242 34.76 -15.39 0.62
C PHE A 242 34.50 -15.96 2.03
N ALA A 243 35.52 -16.50 2.69
CA ALA A 243 35.36 -17.19 3.97
C ALA A 243 34.81 -16.29 5.10
N ASP A 244 35.21 -15.02 5.13
CA ASP A 244 34.88 -14.04 6.17
C ASP A 244 34.41 -12.68 5.63
N ALA A 245 34.31 -12.54 4.30
CA ALA A 245 33.95 -11.31 3.62
C ALA A 245 33.13 -11.57 2.35
N ALA A 246 32.52 -10.53 1.80
CA ALA A 246 31.90 -10.57 0.47
C ALA A 246 32.27 -9.29 -0.29
N GLU A 247 32.46 -9.42 -1.59
CA GLU A 247 32.66 -8.31 -2.51
C GLU A 247 31.36 -8.02 -3.26
N LEU A 248 30.91 -6.76 -3.17
CA LEU A 248 29.91 -6.20 -4.07
C LEU A 248 30.63 -5.62 -5.27
N ALA A 249 30.47 -6.26 -6.42
CA ALA A 249 31.06 -5.85 -7.68
C ALA A 249 29.97 -5.45 -8.67
N CYS A 250 30.34 -4.70 -9.70
CA CYS A 250 29.43 -4.39 -10.82
C CYS A 250 28.10 -3.74 -10.38
N VAL A 251 28.15 -2.89 -9.35
CA VAL A 251 26.96 -2.15 -8.90
C VAL A 251 26.64 -1.07 -9.93
N ALA A 252 25.48 -1.18 -10.55
CA ALA A 252 25.04 -0.24 -11.57
C ALA A 252 23.52 -0.05 -11.52
N VAL A 253 23.08 1.18 -11.75
CA VAL A 253 21.67 1.55 -11.94
C VAL A 253 21.56 2.27 -13.28
N HIS A 254 20.54 1.89 -14.05
CA HIS A 254 20.22 2.49 -15.34
C HIS A 254 20.02 4.00 -15.18
N GLU A 255 20.55 4.81 -16.09
CA GLU A 255 20.66 6.27 -15.92
C GLU A 255 19.30 6.95 -15.67
N ASN A 256 18.26 6.51 -16.39
CA ASN A 256 16.88 7.02 -16.23
C ASN A 256 16.27 6.79 -14.83
N TYR A 257 16.87 5.92 -14.00
CA TYR A 257 16.30 5.48 -12.72
C TYR A 257 17.15 5.89 -11.49
N ARG A 258 18.29 6.56 -11.68
CA ARG A 258 19.26 6.90 -10.60
C ARG A 258 18.76 7.87 -9.51
N HIS A 259 17.59 8.49 -9.69
CA HIS A 259 17.05 9.51 -8.79
C HIS A 259 15.57 9.29 -8.43
N GLN A 260 15.01 8.14 -8.77
CA GLN A 260 13.59 7.86 -8.55
C GLN A 260 13.33 7.11 -7.23
N TYR A 261 14.38 6.64 -6.54
CA TYR A 261 14.31 5.89 -5.28
C TYR A 261 15.54 6.17 -4.41
#